data_AF-A0AAW0C520-F1
#
_entry.id   AF-A0AAW0C520-F1
#
_cell.length_a   1.000
_cell.length_b   1.000
_cell.length_c   1.000
_cell.angle_alpha   90.00
_cell.angle_beta   90.00
_cell.angle_gamma   90.00
#
_symmetry.space_group_name_H-M   'P 1'
#
loop_
_entity.id
_entity.type
_entity.pdbx_description
1 polymer ?
#
loop_
_entity_poly.entity_id
_entity_poly.type
_entity_poly.pdbx_seq_one_letter_code
_entity_poly.pdbx_strand_id
1 'polypeptide(L)'
;MHYSPDRKVVVDPQGLFNRLVTNQNGSYCFGKTGLLLHMLRGLGYRVYPVQGRSNLNRGKHNVPPAFTPTTHIMLLVQPLPESNTTYMVDVGYGGSGPVRPILLREGEVVEGATPTEKHRLTRGVMPGSSSVKAYQVHMSENPAEQVWQLECLHEKEGKRNVWELVYVFDEVEKYQVDIDCSSHYVSTFDDGTMHAYSLIAVKNFWLDDSAIEHRSIGAMILAGGTLKRTMGAHSEIVKVCTTEEERVEVLREYIGETVNEAWIDNIKTRKAALRNLEKTIP
;
A
#
# COMPACT_ATOMS: atom_id res chain seq x y z
N MET A 1 -9.54 -10.99 4.90
CA MET A 1 -10.81 -10.36 4.45
C MET A 1 -11.61 -11.23 3.50
N HIS A 2 -11.04 -11.74 2.41
CA HIS A 2 -11.83 -12.41 1.37
C HIS A 2 -12.40 -13.78 1.73
N TYR A 3 -11.65 -14.57 2.51
CA TYR A 3 -12.08 -15.89 2.96
C TYR A 3 -12.80 -15.85 4.32
N SER A 4 -12.52 -14.85 5.18
CA SER A 4 -13.12 -14.81 6.52
C SER A 4 -14.65 -14.71 6.44
N PRO A 5 -15.41 -15.50 7.23
CA PRO A 5 -16.88 -15.48 7.19
C PRO A 5 -17.47 -14.12 7.59
N ASP A 6 -16.88 -13.44 8.56
CA ASP A 6 -17.30 -12.12 9.04
C ASP A 6 -16.81 -10.97 8.15
N ARG A 7 -15.85 -11.24 7.26
CA ARG A 7 -15.19 -10.29 6.34
C ARG A 7 -14.56 -9.07 7.02
N LYS A 8 -14.49 -9.08 8.36
CA LYS A 8 -13.93 -7.99 9.14
C LYS A 8 -12.41 -8.11 9.13
N VAL A 9 -11.75 -6.97 9.02
CA VAL A 9 -10.31 -6.89 9.26
C VAL A 9 -10.11 -6.20 10.59
N VAL A 10 -9.42 -6.91 11.47
CA VAL A 10 -9.04 -6.43 12.79
C VAL A 10 -8.05 -5.29 12.63
N VAL A 11 -8.34 -4.15 13.26
CA VAL A 11 -7.52 -2.93 13.23
C VAL A 11 -7.36 -2.27 14.60
N ASP A 12 -7.89 -2.88 15.66
CA ASP A 12 -7.62 -2.46 17.03
C ASP A 12 -6.23 -2.94 17.50
N PRO A 13 -5.58 -2.27 18.45
CA PRO A 13 -4.18 -2.53 18.78
C PRO A 13 -3.90 -3.97 19.24
N GLN A 14 -4.75 -4.50 20.13
CA GLN A 14 -4.56 -5.85 20.69
C GLN A 14 -4.84 -6.92 19.64
N GLY A 15 -5.91 -6.72 18.86
CA GLY A 15 -6.26 -7.60 17.77
C GLY A 15 -5.18 -7.64 16.67
N LEU A 16 -4.55 -6.50 16.37
CA LEU A 16 -3.41 -6.43 15.46
C LEU A 16 -2.21 -7.20 15.97
N PHE A 17 -1.84 -7.06 17.24
CA PHE A 17 -0.75 -7.84 17.85
C PHE A 17 -1.04 -9.35 17.76
N ASN A 18 -2.24 -9.78 18.14
CA ASN A 18 -2.63 -11.18 18.09
C ASN A 18 -2.57 -11.70 16.65
N ARG A 19 -3.07 -10.93 15.67
CA ARG A 19 -3.10 -11.33 14.26
C ARG A 19 -1.71 -11.41 13.64
N LEU A 20 -0.93 -10.33 13.74
CA LEU A 20 0.32 -10.14 13.00
C LEU A 20 1.53 -10.76 13.71
N VAL A 21 1.55 -10.77 15.04
CA VAL A 21 2.70 -11.25 15.83
C VAL A 21 2.44 -12.65 16.37
N THR A 22 1.34 -12.85 17.10
CA THR A 22 1.06 -14.15 17.75
C THR A 22 0.68 -15.22 16.73
N ASN A 23 -0.24 -14.90 15.83
CA ASN A 23 -0.76 -15.83 14.83
C ASN A 23 -0.01 -15.78 13.49
N GLN A 24 0.96 -14.87 13.35
CA GLN A 24 1.79 -14.71 12.15
C GLN A 24 1.01 -14.60 10.83
N ASN A 25 -0.19 -14.02 10.87
CA ASN A 25 -1.00 -13.74 9.69
C ASN A 25 -0.78 -12.30 9.22
N GLY A 26 -1.07 -12.03 7.97
CA GLY A 26 -0.90 -10.72 7.36
C GLY A 26 -2.10 -9.81 7.52
N SER A 27 -1.88 -8.57 7.09
CA SER A 27 -2.91 -7.54 6.98
C SER A 27 -2.58 -6.59 5.83
N TYR A 28 -3.53 -5.75 5.47
CA TYR A 28 -3.33 -4.61 4.57
C TYR A 28 -2.79 -3.37 5.32
N CYS A 29 -2.85 -2.20 4.66
CA CYS A 29 -2.29 -0.95 5.17
C CYS A 29 -2.68 -0.64 6.62
N PHE A 30 -3.97 -0.70 6.98
CA PHE A 30 -4.42 -0.39 8.34
C PHE A 30 -3.83 -1.28 9.41
N GLY A 31 -3.62 -2.58 9.13
CA GLY A 31 -3.03 -3.45 10.14
C GLY A 31 -1.51 -3.34 10.23
N LYS A 32 -0.81 -3.28 9.09
CA LYS A 32 0.66 -3.15 9.07
C LYS A 32 1.09 -1.82 9.68
N THR A 33 0.48 -0.73 9.23
CA THR A 33 0.77 0.61 9.73
C THR A 33 0.30 0.78 11.17
N GLY A 34 -0.86 0.21 11.55
CA GLY A 34 -1.35 0.23 12.93
C GLY A 34 -0.42 -0.49 13.91
N LEU A 35 0.11 -1.67 13.55
CA LEU A 35 1.09 -2.36 14.39
C LEU A 35 2.35 -1.51 14.60
N LEU A 36 2.90 -0.96 13.52
CA LEU A 36 4.09 -0.10 13.58
C LEU A 36 3.86 1.17 14.41
N LEU A 37 2.67 1.78 14.31
CA LEU A 37 2.30 2.95 15.11
C LEU A 37 2.45 2.66 16.61
N HIS A 38 1.89 1.54 17.08
CA HIS A 38 1.94 1.19 18.50
C HIS A 38 3.34 0.75 18.95
N MET A 39 4.11 0.08 18.08
CA MET A 39 5.51 -0.23 18.35
C MET A 39 6.34 1.04 18.54
N LEU A 40 6.23 2.01 17.63
CA LEU A 40 6.97 3.28 17.71
C LEU A 40 6.57 4.11 18.92
N ARG A 41 5.27 4.18 19.26
CA ARG A 41 4.80 4.83 20.50
C ARG A 41 5.37 4.16 21.74
N GLY A 42 5.39 2.82 21.77
CA GLY A 42 5.99 2.05 22.87
C GLY A 42 7.50 2.27 23.04
N LEU A 43 8.20 2.55 21.93
CA LEU A 43 9.62 2.93 21.91
C LEU A 43 9.87 4.41 22.25
N GLY A 44 8.83 5.21 22.51
CA GLY A 44 8.94 6.61 22.89
C GLY A 44 9.05 7.61 21.72
N TYR A 45 8.81 7.17 20.47
CA TYR A 45 8.78 8.06 19.32
C TYR A 45 7.53 8.94 19.36
N ARG A 46 7.67 10.20 18.95
CA ARG A 46 6.52 11.05 18.64
C ARG A 46 6.03 10.69 17.24
N VAL A 47 4.87 10.05 17.18
CA VAL A 47 4.32 9.48 15.94
C VAL A 47 2.80 9.54 15.93
N TYR A 48 2.27 9.88 14.77
CA TYR A 48 0.84 9.92 14.52
C TYR A 48 0.50 9.42 13.11
N PRO A 49 -0.64 8.75 12.93
CA PRO A 49 -1.06 8.31 11.62
C PRO A 49 -1.74 9.45 10.85
N VAL A 50 -1.58 9.43 9.53
CA VAL A 50 -2.32 10.25 8.58
C VAL A 50 -2.92 9.35 7.50
N GLN A 51 -3.89 9.85 6.74
CA GLN A 51 -4.52 9.09 5.67
C GLN A 51 -4.34 9.76 4.30
N GLY A 52 -4.29 8.93 3.27
CA GLY A 52 -4.09 9.34 1.90
C GLY A 52 -5.08 8.72 0.92
N ARG A 53 -5.06 9.27 -0.30
CA ARG A 53 -5.88 8.85 -1.43
C ARG A 53 -4.98 8.26 -2.52
N SER A 54 -5.22 7.01 -2.88
CA SER A 54 -4.47 6.32 -3.92
C SER A 54 -4.89 6.78 -5.31
N ASN A 55 -3.94 6.86 -6.24
CA ASN A 55 -4.20 7.16 -7.64
C ASN A 55 -4.57 5.88 -8.42
N LEU A 56 -5.82 5.78 -8.86
CA LEU A 56 -6.37 4.67 -9.66
C LEU A 56 -5.85 4.64 -11.10
N ASN A 57 -5.34 5.77 -11.61
CA ASN A 57 -4.80 5.88 -12.97
C ASN A 57 -3.27 5.82 -13.01
N ARG A 58 -2.64 5.27 -11.96
CA ARG A 58 -1.20 5.02 -11.95
C ARG A 58 -0.79 4.17 -13.18
N GLY A 59 0.33 4.55 -13.81
CA GLY A 59 0.83 3.92 -15.04
C GLY A 59 0.11 4.32 -16.34
N LYS A 60 -0.94 5.14 -16.26
CA LYS A 60 -1.65 5.67 -17.42
C LYS A 60 -1.25 7.12 -17.68
N HIS A 61 -0.07 7.34 -18.26
CA HIS A 61 0.53 8.68 -18.42
C HIS A 61 -0.33 9.70 -19.19
N ASN A 62 -1.29 9.24 -20.00
CA ASN A 62 -2.19 10.10 -20.78
C ASN A 62 -3.55 10.33 -20.11
N VAL A 63 -3.75 9.89 -18.87
CA VAL A 63 -5.01 10.01 -18.14
C VAL A 63 -4.77 10.79 -16.85
N PRO A 64 -5.58 11.82 -16.54
CA PRO A 64 -5.48 12.52 -15.26
C PRO A 64 -5.58 11.59 -14.05
N PRO A 65 -4.93 11.91 -12.92
CA PRO A 65 -5.07 11.15 -11.69
C PRO A 65 -6.54 11.04 -11.28
N ALA A 66 -6.92 9.85 -10.80
CA ALA A 66 -8.25 9.60 -10.23
C ALA A 66 -8.05 9.05 -8.82
N PHE A 67 -8.56 9.76 -7.82
CA PHE A 67 -8.27 9.45 -6.43
C PHE A 67 -9.37 8.62 -5.76
N THR A 68 -8.97 7.69 -4.91
CA THR A 68 -9.87 7.02 -3.96
C THR A 68 -10.37 8.00 -2.88
N PRO A 69 -11.31 7.56 -2.02
CA PRO A 69 -11.46 8.14 -0.69
C PRO A 69 -10.16 7.97 0.13
N THR A 70 -10.14 8.48 1.36
CA THR A 70 -9.00 8.36 2.30
C THR A 70 -8.87 6.92 2.82
N THR A 71 -8.37 6.03 1.96
CA THR A 71 -8.35 4.57 2.16
C THR A 71 -6.95 3.99 2.34
N HIS A 72 -5.93 4.84 2.37
CA HIS A 72 -4.56 4.45 2.69
C HIS A 72 -4.08 5.17 3.95
N ILE A 73 -3.17 4.56 4.70
CA ILE A 73 -2.66 5.07 5.98
C ILE A 73 -1.13 4.93 6.04
N MET A 74 -0.50 5.99 6.52
CA MET A 74 0.94 6.11 6.75
C MET A 74 1.18 6.85 8.07
N LEU A 75 2.43 6.91 8.50
CA LEU A 75 2.85 7.57 9.74
C LEU A 75 3.69 8.79 9.45
N LEU A 76 3.51 9.82 10.27
CA LEU A 76 4.44 10.93 10.41
C LEU A 76 5.21 10.72 11.72
N VAL A 77 6.53 10.54 11.62
CA VAL A 77 7.42 10.15 12.71
C VAL A 77 8.43 11.26 12.97
N GLN A 78 8.55 11.68 14.23
CA GLN A 78 9.54 12.66 14.69
C GLN A 78 10.48 11.95 15.65
N PRO A 79 11.68 11.54 15.18
CA PRO A 79 12.52 10.57 15.88
C PRO A 79 13.38 11.18 17.00
N LEU A 80 13.53 12.51 17.03
CA LEU A 80 14.36 13.20 18.02
C LEU A 80 13.45 14.02 18.95
N PRO A 81 13.52 13.84 20.29
CA PRO A 81 12.66 14.54 21.24
C PRO A 81 12.67 16.06 21.09
N GLU A 82 13.85 16.63 20.85
CA GLU A 82 14.08 18.08 20.75
C GLU A 82 13.97 18.62 19.30
N SER A 83 13.43 17.83 18.36
CA SER A 83 13.28 18.24 16.97
C SER A 83 11.86 18.08 16.46
N ASN A 84 11.50 18.94 15.50
CA ASN A 84 10.29 18.80 14.69
C ASN A 84 10.58 18.22 13.31
N THR A 85 11.78 17.67 13.08
CA THR A 85 12.10 16.93 11.85
C THR A 85 11.16 15.73 11.71
N THR A 86 10.30 15.78 10.70
CA THR A 86 9.27 14.76 10.46
C THR A 86 9.67 13.89 9.27
N TYR A 87 9.50 12.58 9.41
CA TYR A 87 9.65 11.60 8.35
C TYR A 87 8.28 10.97 8.05
N MET A 88 7.96 10.82 6.77
CA MET A 88 6.87 9.96 6.32
C MET A 88 7.36 8.51 6.30
N VAL A 89 6.59 7.62 6.94
CA VAL A 89 6.86 6.18 7.01
C VAL A 89 5.60 5.42 6.60
N ASP A 90 5.73 4.58 5.58
CA ASP A 90 4.63 3.78 5.05
C ASP A 90 5.11 2.35 4.81
N VAL A 91 4.60 1.43 5.64
CA VAL A 91 4.87 -0.02 5.55
C VAL A 91 3.68 -0.79 4.98
N GLY A 92 2.62 -0.06 4.61
CA GLY A 92 1.28 -0.59 4.41
C GLY A 92 0.83 -0.61 2.95
N TYR A 93 1.43 0.21 2.08
CA TYR A 93 0.98 0.34 0.69
C TYR A 93 1.17 -0.94 -0.13
N GLY A 94 2.23 -1.70 0.16
CA GLY A 94 2.64 -2.87 -0.64
C GLY A 94 3.20 -2.47 -2.01
N GLY A 95 3.55 -3.46 -2.85
CA GLY A 95 4.03 -3.22 -4.21
C GLY A 95 5.13 -2.15 -4.29
N SER A 96 4.83 -1.03 -4.94
CA SER A 96 5.72 0.13 -5.15
C SER A 96 5.65 1.19 -4.05
N GLY A 97 5.21 0.82 -2.85
CA GLY A 97 5.28 1.70 -1.68
C GLY A 97 6.73 1.99 -1.29
N PRO A 98 6.98 3.06 -0.54
CA PRO A 98 8.33 3.34 -0.05
C PRO A 98 8.76 2.22 0.92
N VAL A 99 10.04 1.88 0.91
CA VAL A 99 10.62 0.92 1.86
C VAL A 99 11.59 1.58 2.84
N ARG A 100 11.72 2.91 2.76
CA ARG A 100 12.55 3.75 3.61
C ARG A 100 11.75 4.95 4.11
N PRO A 101 12.03 5.45 5.33
CA PRO A 101 11.51 6.74 5.77
C PRO A 101 11.92 7.85 4.80
N ILE A 102 10.99 8.75 4.47
CA ILE A 102 11.27 9.92 3.62
C ILE A 102 11.17 11.17 4.48
N LEU A 103 12.20 12.01 4.49
CA LEU A 103 12.12 13.32 5.16
C LEU A 103 10.94 14.09 4.56
N LEU A 104 10.05 14.62 5.40
CA LEU A 104 8.85 15.36 4.98
C LEU A 104 9.25 16.75 4.47
N ARG A 105 9.87 16.76 3.28
CA ARG A 105 10.44 17.92 2.61
C ARG A 105 10.19 17.78 1.11
N GLU A 106 9.81 18.89 0.47
CA GLU A 106 9.61 18.90 -0.97
C GLU A 106 10.92 18.61 -1.73
N GLY A 107 10.82 17.75 -2.74
CA GLY A 107 11.95 17.31 -3.54
C GLY A 107 12.82 16.24 -2.88
N GLU A 108 12.47 15.77 -1.67
CA GLU A 108 13.21 14.68 -1.03
C GLU A 108 13.11 13.41 -1.86
N VAL A 109 14.25 12.78 -2.18
CA VAL A 109 14.32 11.53 -2.95
C VAL A 109 15.01 10.46 -2.11
N VAL A 110 14.41 9.27 -2.04
CA VAL A 110 15.03 8.09 -1.44
C VAL A 110 15.03 6.92 -2.43
N GLU A 111 15.95 5.98 -2.24
CA GLU A 111 15.91 4.70 -2.94
C GLU A 111 14.73 3.83 -2.44
N GLY A 112 14.14 3.08 -3.36
CA GLY A 112 13.07 2.12 -3.13
C GLY A 112 13.60 0.71 -2.88
N ALA A 113 12.81 -0.31 -3.25
CA ALA A 113 13.16 -1.71 -3.01
C ALA A 113 14.50 -2.12 -3.64
N THR A 114 14.89 -1.51 -4.75
CA THR A 114 16.20 -1.69 -5.40
C THR A 114 16.73 -0.34 -5.88
N PRO A 115 18.01 -0.22 -6.30
CA PRO A 115 18.56 1.04 -6.83
C PRO A 115 17.82 1.60 -8.06
N THR A 116 17.09 0.74 -8.79
CA THR A 116 16.26 1.14 -9.94
C THR A 116 14.90 1.71 -9.56
N GLU A 117 14.50 1.65 -8.29
CA GLU A 117 13.27 2.23 -7.78
C GLU A 117 13.61 3.44 -6.91
N LYS A 118 12.89 4.56 -7.07
CA LYS A 118 13.06 5.76 -6.26
C LYS A 118 11.71 6.31 -5.85
N HIS A 119 11.63 6.91 -4.68
CA HIS A 119 10.44 7.60 -4.20
C HIS A 119 10.77 9.05 -3.92
N ARG A 120 9.82 9.95 -4.18
CA ARG A 120 9.96 11.36 -3.81
C ARG A 120 8.69 11.98 -3.26
N LEU A 121 8.86 13.01 -2.44
CA LEU A 121 7.78 13.85 -1.98
C LEU A 121 7.78 15.18 -2.74
N THR A 122 6.62 15.54 -3.27
CA THR A 122 6.37 16.86 -3.87
C THR A 122 5.14 17.49 -3.25
N ARG A 123 5.00 18.82 -3.39
CA ARG A 123 3.75 19.51 -3.06
C ARG A 123 2.95 19.69 -4.35
N GLY A 124 1.63 19.63 -4.24
CA GLY A 124 0.76 19.90 -5.38
C GLY A 124 -0.69 20.09 -4.98
N VAL A 125 -1.48 20.57 -5.93
CA VAL A 125 -2.91 20.79 -5.75
C VAL A 125 -3.69 19.56 -6.20
N MET A 126 -4.78 19.25 -5.50
CA MET A 126 -5.71 18.19 -5.91
C MET A 126 -6.32 18.51 -7.29
N PRO A 127 -6.25 17.61 -8.28
CA PRO A 127 -6.92 17.77 -9.56
C PRO A 127 -8.42 18.05 -9.38
N GLY A 128 -8.92 19.08 -10.07
CA GLY A 128 -10.30 19.52 -9.96
C GLY A 128 -10.61 20.35 -8.70
N SER A 129 -9.61 20.70 -7.89
CA SER A 129 -9.85 21.58 -6.74
C SER A 129 -10.34 22.94 -7.19
N SER A 130 -11.43 23.41 -6.56
CA SER A 130 -11.93 24.78 -6.71
C SER A 130 -11.32 25.76 -5.71
N SER A 131 -10.43 25.29 -4.83
CA SER A 131 -9.71 26.15 -3.88
C SER A 131 -8.62 26.98 -4.55
N VAL A 132 -8.22 26.62 -5.78
CA VAL A 132 -7.21 27.32 -6.57
C VAL A 132 -7.83 27.76 -7.88
N LYS A 133 -7.52 28.98 -8.34
CA LYS A 133 -7.94 29.40 -9.68
C LYS A 133 -7.32 28.47 -10.71
N ALA A 134 -8.11 28.04 -11.70
CA ALA A 134 -7.69 27.03 -12.68
C ALA A 134 -6.36 27.34 -13.41
N TYR A 135 -5.99 28.62 -13.54
CA TYR A 135 -4.74 29.06 -14.17
C TYR A 135 -3.55 29.20 -13.19
N GLN A 136 -3.75 28.96 -11.89
CA GLN A 136 -2.74 29.07 -10.82
C GLN A 136 -2.48 27.74 -10.11
N VAL A 137 -3.00 26.62 -10.60
CA VAL A 137 -2.86 25.28 -9.98
C VAL A 137 -1.39 24.88 -9.76
N HIS A 138 -0.47 25.37 -10.59
CA HIS A 138 0.98 25.14 -10.45
C HIS A 138 1.73 26.23 -9.67
N MET A 139 1.02 27.24 -9.14
CA MET A 139 1.61 28.43 -8.52
C MET A 139 0.95 28.79 -7.16
N SER A 140 0.06 27.95 -6.64
CA SER A 140 -0.48 28.20 -5.31
C SER A 140 0.63 28.01 -4.27
N GLU A 141 0.96 29.07 -3.56
CA GLU A 141 1.86 29.06 -2.41
C GLU A 141 1.11 28.87 -1.09
N ASN A 142 -0.23 28.78 -1.13
CA ASN A 142 -1.05 28.60 0.06
C ASN A 142 -0.96 27.15 0.54
N PRO A 143 -0.39 26.87 1.72
CA PRO A 143 -0.26 25.50 2.22
C PRO A 143 -1.60 24.79 2.40
N ALA A 144 -2.68 25.54 2.65
CA ALA A 144 -4.03 24.97 2.79
C ALA A 144 -4.63 24.47 1.47
N GLU A 145 -4.06 24.87 0.33
CA GLU A 145 -4.48 24.44 -1.02
C GLU A 145 -3.64 23.26 -1.54
N GLN A 146 -2.56 22.91 -0.82
CA GLN A 146 -1.60 21.90 -1.22
C GLN A 146 -1.77 20.61 -0.41
N VAL A 147 -1.52 19.50 -1.09
CA VAL A 147 -1.34 18.17 -0.49
C VAL A 147 0.07 17.69 -0.75
N TRP A 148 0.57 16.79 0.10
CA TRP A 148 1.74 16.02 -0.23
C TRP A 148 1.40 15.00 -1.30
N GLN A 149 2.35 14.79 -2.20
CA GLN A 149 2.28 13.81 -3.28
C GLN A 149 3.46 12.85 -3.12
N LEU A 150 3.17 11.56 -3.00
CA LEU A 150 4.20 10.53 -3.13
C LEU A 150 4.27 10.11 -4.59
N GLU A 151 5.46 10.24 -5.18
CA GLU A 151 5.73 9.76 -6.52
C GLU A 151 6.77 8.64 -6.50
N CYS A 152 6.65 7.70 -7.44
CA CYS A 152 7.56 6.58 -7.59
C CYS A 152 8.12 6.54 -9.01
N LEU A 153 9.41 6.35 -9.13
CA LEU A 153 10.14 6.17 -10.38
C LEU A 153 10.67 4.74 -10.45
N HIS A 154 10.49 4.10 -11.59
CA HIS A 154 11.16 2.84 -11.93
C HIS A 154 12.05 3.06 -13.16
N GLU A 155 13.36 3.03 -12.97
CA GLU A 155 14.36 3.16 -14.02
C GLU A 155 14.40 1.86 -14.84
N LYS A 156 14.34 2.00 -16.17
CA LYS A 156 14.38 0.89 -17.12
C LYS A 156 15.33 1.24 -18.25
N GLU A 157 16.21 0.31 -18.59
CA GLU A 157 17.18 0.50 -19.67
C GLU A 157 16.49 0.88 -20.98
N GLY A 158 17.04 1.88 -21.67
CA GLY A 158 16.50 2.37 -22.95
C GLY A 158 15.15 3.09 -22.86
N LYS A 159 14.62 3.37 -21.65
CA LYS A 159 13.37 4.12 -21.46
C LYS A 159 13.63 5.42 -20.71
N ARG A 160 12.77 6.41 -21.01
CA ARG A 160 12.77 7.68 -20.28
C ARG A 160 12.28 7.45 -18.85
N ASN A 161 12.96 8.07 -17.88
CA ASN A 161 12.52 8.12 -16.50
C ASN A 161 11.26 8.97 -16.36
N VAL A 162 10.21 8.37 -15.79
CA VAL A 162 8.92 9.02 -15.53
C VAL A 162 8.52 8.78 -14.08
N TRP A 163 8.30 9.86 -13.34
CA TRP A 163 7.73 9.80 -12.01
C TRP A 163 6.23 9.53 -12.11
N GLU A 164 5.76 8.52 -11.38
CA GLU A 164 4.34 8.16 -11.30
C GLU A 164 3.77 8.62 -9.97
N LEU A 165 2.71 9.42 -10.00
CA LEU A 165 1.96 9.77 -8.80
C LEU A 165 1.27 8.54 -8.21
N VAL A 166 1.68 8.15 -7.02
CA VAL A 166 1.22 6.96 -6.30
C VAL A 166 -0.01 7.30 -5.47
N TYR A 167 0.11 8.25 -4.56
CA TYR A 167 -0.98 8.73 -3.71
C TYR A 167 -0.71 10.15 -3.24
N VAL A 168 -1.74 10.76 -2.66
CA VAL A 168 -1.68 12.07 -2.01
C VAL A 168 -2.15 11.99 -0.57
N PHE A 169 -1.66 12.85 0.30
CA PHE A 169 -2.05 12.90 1.71
C PHE A 169 -1.94 14.32 2.29
N ASP A 170 -2.69 14.56 3.37
CA ASP A 170 -2.56 15.73 4.22
C ASP A 170 -1.89 15.35 5.55
N GLU A 171 -1.54 16.35 6.35
CA GLU A 171 -0.83 16.17 7.62
C GLU A 171 -1.80 16.02 8.82
N VAL A 172 -3.11 15.89 8.58
CA VAL A 172 -4.11 15.84 9.66
C VAL A 172 -4.05 14.50 10.36
N GLU A 173 -3.69 14.53 11.65
CA GLU A 173 -3.68 13.36 12.51
C GLU A 173 -5.03 12.64 12.50
N LYS A 174 -4.96 11.31 12.39
CA LYS A 174 -6.11 10.41 12.42
C LYS A 174 -6.13 9.62 13.72
N TYR A 175 -7.33 9.34 14.19
CA TYR A 175 -7.56 8.55 15.39
C TYR A 175 -8.12 7.19 15.04
N GLN A 176 -8.24 6.32 16.04
CA GLN A 176 -8.75 4.95 15.82
C GLN A 176 -10.12 4.95 15.13
N VAL A 177 -11.00 5.91 15.44
CA VAL A 177 -12.31 6.03 14.79
C VAL A 177 -12.22 6.29 13.27
N ASP A 178 -11.23 7.07 12.82
CA ASP A 178 -10.98 7.32 11.40
C ASP A 178 -10.41 6.06 10.72
N ILE A 179 -9.55 5.34 11.44
CA ILE A 179 -8.97 4.06 11.00
C ILE A 179 -10.07 3.02 10.84
N ASP A 180 -10.95 2.88 11.82
CA ASP A 180 -12.07 1.93 11.82
C ASP A 180 -13.03 2.23 10.66
N CYS A 181 -13.37 3.51 10.45
CA CYS A 181 -14.24 3.96 9.35
C CYS A 181 -13.65 3.62 7.98
N SER A 182 -12.38 4.00 7.74
CA SER A 182 -11.73 3.75 6.45
C SER A 182 -11.46 2.25 6.23
N SER A 183 -11.06 1.53 7.28
CA SER A 183 -10.90 0.07 7.28
C SER A 183 -12.20 -0.64 6.92
N HIS A 184 -13.32 -0.21 7.51
CA HIS A 184 -14.65 -0.72 7.20
C HIS A 184 -14.98 -0.48 5.73
N TYR A 185 -14.85 0.76 5.24
CA TYR A 185 -15.09 1.07 3.83
C TYR A 185 -14.27 0.18 2.88
N VAL A 186 -12.97 0.03 3.12
CA VAL A 186 -12.10 -0.80 2.27
C VAL A 186 -12.49 -2.29 2.32
N SER A 187 -12.91 -2.79 3.48
CA SER A 187 -13.18 -4.21 3.68
C SER A 187 -14.59 -4.65 3.27
N THR A 188 -15.57 -3.75 3.31
CA THR A 188 -17.00 -4.08 3.11
C THR A 188 -17.61 -3.45 1.87
N PHE A 189 -17.04 -2.38 1.31
CA PHE A 189 -17.64 -1.68 0.17
C PHE A 189 -17.16 -2.26 -1.17
N ASP A 190 -18.10 -2.82 -1.93
CA ASP A 190 -17.82 -3.67 -3.10
C ASP A 190 -17.35 -2.95 -4.35
N ASP A 191 -17.30 -1.62 -4.32
CA ASP A 191 -16.85 -0.83 -5.46
C ASP A 191 -15.73 0.18 -5.14
N GLY A 192 -15.26 0.22 -3.88
CA GLY A 192 -14.51 1.38 -3.37
C GLY A 192 -12.99 1.35 -3.61
N THR A 193 -12.39 0.16 -3.69
CA THR A 193 -10.93 0.01 -3.88
C THR A 193 -10.60 -1.29 -4.61
N MET A 194 -9.34 -1.45 -5.03
CA MET A 194 -8.85 -2.70 -5.64
C MET A 194 -9.07 -3.94 -4.77
N HIS A 195 -9.12 -3.78 -3.44
CA HIS A 195 -9.37 -4.86 -2.47
C HIS A 195 -10.80 -5.42 -2.55
N ALA A 196 -11.73 -4.76 -3.25
CA ALA A 196 -13.06 -5.31 -3.49
C ALA A 196 -13.05 -6.36 -4.63
N TYR A 197 -12.19 -6.15 -5.63
CA TYR A 197 -12.22 -6.87 -6.91
C TYR A 197 -11.06 -7.85 -7.09
N SER A 198 -10.03 -7.75 -6.26
CA SER A 198 -8.85 -8.60 -6.38
C SER A 198 -8.30 -8.95 -5.01
N LEU A 199 -7.96 -10.23 -4.83
CA LEU A 199 -7.12 -10.66 -3.71
C LEU A 199 -5.70 -10.20 -3.97
N ILE A 200 -5.10 -9.55 -2.98
CA ILE A 200 -3.72 -9.06 -3.03
C ILE A 200 -2.98 -9.58 -1.82
N ALA A 201 -1.85 -10.24 -2.06
CA ALA A 201 -0.91 -10.61 -1.01
C ALA A 201 0.51 -10.30 -1.46
N VAL A 202 1.30 -9.72 -0.56
CA VAL A 202 2.68 -9.30 -0.84
C VAL A 202 3.58 -9.77 0.31
N LYS A 203 4.61 -10.54 -0.04
CA LYS A 203 5.68 -10.94 0.87
C LYS A 203 7.01 -10.42 0.34
N ASN A 204 7.67 -9.61 1.14
CA ASN A 204 9.00 -9.10 0.82
C ASN A 204 10.09 -10.07 1.31
N PHE A 205 11.23 -10.09 0.62
CA PHE A 205 12.41 -10.86 1.00
C PHE A 205 13.69 -10.11 0.63
N TRP A 206 14.77 -10.35 1.36
CA TRP A 206 16.08 -9.76 1.09
C TRP A 206 16.70 -10.37 -0.17
N LEU A 207 17.32 -9.54 -1.02
CA LEU A 207 18.02 -9.99 -2.23
C LEU A 207 19.51 -10.23 -2.01
N ASP A 208 20.07 -9.63 -0.96
CA ASP A 208 21.48 -9.67 -0.64
C ASP A 208 21.71 -9.49 0.87
N ASP A 209 22.94 -9.72 1.31
CA ASP A 209 23.38 -9.63 2.71
C ASP A 209 24.04 -8.29 3.06
N SER A 210 23.88 -7.26 2.23
CA SER A 210 24.45 -5.92 2.50
C SER A 210 23.89 -5.32 3.79
N ALA A 211 24.49 -4.24 4.29
CA ALA A 211 23.94 -3.50 5.43
C ALA A 211 22.47 -3.13 5.18
N ILE A 212 21.63 -3.19 6.22
CA ILE A 212 20.16 -2.96 6.14
C ILE A 212 19.81 -1.68 5.38
N GLU A 213 20.63 -0.63 5.51
CA GLU A 213 20.46 0.67 4.86
C GLU A 213 20.53 0.59 3.32
N HIS A 214 21.37 -0.30 2.80
CA HIS A 214 21.67 -0.48 1.37
C HIS A 214 21.11 -1.78 0.78
N ARG A 215 20.48 -2.61 1.61
CA ARG A 215 20.01 -3.93 1.21
C ARG A 215 18.83 -3.84 0.26
N SER A 216 18.87 -4.61 -0.82
CA SER A 216 17.77 -4.66 -1.79
C SER A 216 16.68 -5.66 -1.36
N ILE A 217 15.46 -5.37 -1.77
CA ILE A 217 14.23 -6.10 -1.41
C ILE A 217 13.57 -6.61 -2.69
N GLY A 218 13.26 -7.90 -2.71
CA GLY A 218 12.39 -8.54 -3.68
C GLY A 218 11.00 -8.76 -3.10
N ALA A 219 10.03 -9.08 -3.96
CA ALA A 219 8.67 -9.34 -3.54
C ALA A 219 8.04 -10.53 -4.27
N MET A 220 7.31 -11.35 -3.52
CA MET A 220 6.29 -12.26 -4.03
C MET A 220 4.95 -11.53 -3.99
N ILE A 221 4.32 -11.35 -5.14
CA ILE A 221 3.07 -10.60 -5.30
C ILE A 221 2.03 -11.53 -5.91
N LEU A 222 1.03 -11.91 -5.12
CA LEU A 222 -0.17 -12.57 -5.60
C LEU A 222 -1.24 -11.50 -5.86
N ALA A 223 -1.68 -11.35 -7.10
CA ALA A 223 -2.78 -10.48 -7.49
C ALA A 223 -3.82 -11.28 -8.28
N GLY A 224 -5.04 -11.36 -7.76
CA GLY A 224 -6.07 -12.23 -8.33
C GLY A 224 -5.63 -13.69 -8.24
N GLY A 225 -5.37 -14.32 -9.39
CA GLY A 225 -4.85 -15.70 -9.48
C GLY A 225 -3.37 -15.78 -9.86
N THR A 226 -2.70 -14.67 -10.15
CA THR A 226 -1.33 -14.69 -10.67
C THR A 226 -0.34 -14.35 -9.58
N LEU A 227 0.57 -15.28 -9.30
CA LEU A 227 1.73 -15.07 -8.45
C LEU A 227 2.92 -14.63 -9.30
N LYS A 228 3.51 -13.50 -8.93
CA LYS A 228 4.74 -12.97 -9.54
C LYS A 228 5.86 -12.87 -8.53
N ARG A 229 7.09 -13.06 -9.00
CA ARG A 229 8.31 -12.66 -8.30
C ARG A 229 8.85 -11.40 -8.96
N THR A 230 9.20 -10.40 -8.16
CA THR A 230 9.74 -9.12 -8.63
C THR A 230 11.06 -8.84 -7.92
N MET A 231 12.07 -8.47 -8.72
CA MET A 231 13.41 -8.11 -8.28
C MET A 231 13.87 -6.92 -9.12
N GLY A 232 13.70 -5.71 -8.57
CA GLY A 232 13.93 -4.46 -9.29
C GLY A 232 13.09 -4.34 -10.57
N ALA A 233 13.74 -4.04 -11.69
CA ALA A 233 13.06 -3.89 -12.98
C ALA A 233 12.56 -5.23 -13.58
N HIS A 234 12.97 -6.38 -13.03
CA HIS A 234 12.57 -7.69 -13.52
C HIS A 234 11.38 -8.25 -12.75
N SER A 235 10.42 -8.83 -13.48
CA SER A 235 9.31 -9.56 -12.90
C SER A 235 8.98 -10.77 -13.76
N GLU A 236 8.74 -11.90 -13.10
CA GLU A 236 8.36 -13.16 -13.73
C GLU A 236 7.11 -13.74 -13.07
N ILE A 237 6.35 -14.52 -13.84
CA ILE A 237 5.20 -15.27 -13.32
C ILE A 237 5.73 -16.58 -12.74
N VAL A 238 5.39 -16.84 -11.48
CA VAL A 238 5.81 -18.06 -10.77
C VAL A 238 4.72 -19.12 -10.83
N LYS A 239 3.45 -18.74 -10.62
CA LYS A 239 2.30 -19.65 -10.65
C LYS A 239 1.04 -18.89 -11.08
N VAL A 240 0.14 -19.55 -11.78
CA VAL A 240 -1.20 -19.05 -12.10
C VAL A 240 -2.20 -20.03 -11.49
N CYS A 241 -3.03 -19.53 -10.58
CA CYS A 241 -4.11 -20.25 -9.93
C CYS A 241 -5.38 -20.08 -10.76
N THR A 242 -6.01 -21.19 -11.07
CA THR A 242 -7.31 -21.28 -11.73
C THR A 242 -8.43 -21.59 -10.76
N THR A 243 -8.11 -22.16 -9.59
CA THR A 243 -9.06 -22.47 -8.51
C THR A 243 -8.70 -21.77 -7.19
N GLU A 244 -9.66 -21.69 -6.28
CA GLU A 244 -9.42 -21.10 -4.95
C GLU A 244 -8.53 -21.98 -4.08
N GLU A 245 -8.62 -23.30 -4.25
CA GLU A 245 -7.80 -24.29 -3.57
C GLU A 245 -6.32 -24.10 -3.95
N GLU A 246 -6.02 -23.94 -5.24
CA GLU A 246 -4.68 -23.60 -5.73
C GLU A 246 -4.21 -22.25 -5.16
N ARG A 247 -5.11 -21.27 -5.09
CA ARG A 247 -4.77 -19.94 -4.55
C ARG A 247 -4.46 -19.98 -3.05
N VAL A 248 -5.19 -20.78 -2.28
CA VAL A 248 -4.93 -21.00 -0.85
C VAL A 248 -3.62 -21.75 -0.63
N GLU A 249 -3.31 -22.75 -1.45
CA GLU A 249 -2.01 -23.42 -1.43
C GLU A 249 -0.87 -22.41 -1.72
N VAL A 250 -1.02 -21.56 -2.73
CA VAL A 250 -0.04 -20.52 -3.06
C VAL A 250 0.16 -19.52 -1.91
N LEU A 251 -0.92 -19.10 -1.26
CA LEU A 251 -0.86 -18.24 -0.08
C LEU A 251 -0.02 -18.88 1.03
N ARG A 252 -0.21 -20.18 1.28
CA ARG A 252 0.53 -20.93 2.28
C ARG A 252 2.01 -21.07 1.93
N GLU A 253 2.31 -21.55 0.73
CA GLU A 253 3.67 -21.91 0.30
C GLU A 253 4.56 -20.69 0.05
N TYR A 254 4.05 -19.69 -0.67
CA TYR A 254 4.86 -18.59 -1.17
C TYR A 254 4.74 -17.32 -0.33
N ILE A 255 3.56 -17.05 0.23
CA ILE A 255 3.32 -15.86 1.06
C ILE A 255 3.53 -16.18 2.54
N GLY A 256 3.15 -17.37 3.00
CA GLY A 256 3.14 -17.73 4.42
C GLY A 256 1.84 -17.38 5.12
N GLU A 257 0.76 -17.16 4.37
CA GLU A 257 -0.58 -16.91 4.92
C GLU A 257 -1.37 -18.21 5.04
N THR A 258 -1.91 -18.48 6.22
CA THR A 258 -2.78 -19.65 6.42
C THR A 258 -4.24 -19.26 6.30
N VAL A 259 -4.96 -19.93 5.40
CA VAL A 259 -6.40 -19.82 5.26
C VAL A 259 -7.03 -21.13 5.72
N ASN A 260 -8.07 -21.05 6.55
CA ASN A 260 -8.87 -22.22 6.92
C ASN A 260 -9.61 -22.73 5.67
N GLU A 261 -9.40 -23.99 5.31
CA GLU A 261 -9.98 -24.58 4.09
C GLU A 261 -11.51 -24.58 4.12
N ALA A 262 -12.13 -24.67 5.31
CA ALA A 262 -13.57 -24.54 5.49
C ALA A 262 -14.12 -23.14 5.12
N TRP A 263 -13.23 -22.16 4.90
CA TRP A 263 -13.59 -20.79 4.55
C TRP A 263 -13.41 -20.46 3.07
N ILE A 264 -12.93 -21.41 2.26
CA ILE A 264 -12.72 -21.22 0.81
C ILE A 264 -14.01 -20.76 0.13
N ASP A 265 -15.15 -21.38 0.47
CA ASP A 265 -16.43 -21.08 -0.15
C ASP A 265 -16.94 -19.65 0.10
N ASN A 266 -16.48 -18.98 1.17
CA ASN A 266 -16.92 -17.63 1.53
C ASN A 266 -16.56 -16.58 0.47
N ILE A 267 -15.53 -16.84 -0.34
CA ILE A 267 -15.09 -15.93 -1.41
C ILE A 267 -15.96 -16.02 -2.66
N LYS A 268 -16.67 -17.14 -2.90
CA LYS A 268 -17.31 -17.45 -4.20
C LYS A 268 -18.34 -16.40 -4.64
N THR A 269 -18.96 -15.69 -3.69
CA THR A 269 -19.92 -14.63 -4.00
C THR A 269 -19.28 -13.25 -4.22
N ARG A 270 -17.94 -13.15 -4.20
CA ARG A 270 -17.19 -11.89 -4.28
C ARG A 270 -16.73 -11.63 -5.72
N LYS A 271 -16.55 -10.35 -6.05
CA LYS A 271 -15.89 -9.94 -7.30
C LYS A 271 -14.43 -10.42 -7.38
N ALA A 272 -13.78 -10.61 -6.23
CA ALA A 272 -12.41 -11.12 -6.11
C ALA A 272 -12.27 -12.66 -6.25
N ALA A 273 -13.37 -13.40 -6.36
CA ALA A 273 -13.33 -14.84 -6.62
C ALA A 273 -12.65 -15.12 -7.96
N LEU A 274 -11.82 -16.16 -8.01
CA LEU A 274 -11.41 -16.77 -9.26
C LEU A 274 -12.66 -17.36 -9.89
N ARG A 275 -13.07 -16.78 -11.02
CA ARG A 275 -14.10 -17.41 -11.85
C ARG A 275 -13.39 -18.49 -12.64
N ASN A 276 -13.83 -19.73 -12.48
CA ASN A 276 -13.42 -20.81 -13.36
C ASN A 276 -13.54 -20.31 -14.80
N LEU A 277 -12.44 -20.33 -15.55
CA LEU A 277 -12.46 -20.20 -17.01
C LEU A 277 -13.05 -21.50 -17.60
N GLU A 278 -14.22 -21.92 -17.14
CA GLU A 278 -14.97 -22.99 -17.78
C GLU A 278 -15.75 -22.39 -18.95
N LYS A 279 -15.17 -22.55 -20.15
CA LYS A 279 -15.83 -22.57 -21.45
C LYS A 279 -16.64 -21.32 -21.82
N THR A 280 -15.94 -20.26 -22.17
CA THR A 280 -16.37 -19.41 -23.31
C THR A 280 -15.33 -19.51 -24.40
N ILE A 281 -15.41 -20.60 -25.18
CA ILE A 281 -14.95 -20.63 -26.56
C ILE A 281 -16.23 -20.45 -27.39
N PRO A 282 -16.31 -19.46 -28.30
CA PRO A 282 -17.39 -19.41 -29.28
C PRO A 282 -17.34 -20.61 -30.25
#